data_AF-A0A7S1NRR1-F1
#
_entry.id   AF-A0A7S1NRR1-F1
#
_cell.length_a   1.000
_cell.length_b   1.000
_cell.length_c   1.000
_cell.angle_alpha   90.00
_cell.angle_beta   90.00
_cell.angle_gamma   90.00
#
_symmetry.space_group_name_H-M   'P 1'
#
loop_
_entity.id
_entity.type
_entity.pdbx_description
1 polymer ?
#
loop_
_entity_poly.entity_id
_entity_poly.type
_entity_poly.pdbx_seq_one_letter_code
_entity_poly.pdbx_strand_id
1 'polypeptide(L)'
;FDPAWAMYWQIIIVNMAITVGLILLYDVFRIPSTSAPVQHHHHHHQHHHHNDTPAHHTDAPALTVAQEPQAPPLPAKRVVPTPPAVRSLPASDRPSAVARPGVGHIKPFTISAAQVKFGHHEKTLLFYNISREFDRACLTHWWIGGKTTTMFAMLSVYVDGETEPSIYEKPLQSVGVTKTSVPFAIRQMGMHSQHTSVYSNIRIPFQRSIRITIKLSNAVSNLKKRHEVFYTFSGVEGLTANVGSVDLPPTARLRVLSYWSWIDPLKFVDLFTVQGRSGVFFLSMMHMQSSNPYFLEGCMRLNVDGKRRLLSSGTEDYFLSSFYFDAGTFSSSVAGVLQWKRDCPQGRCSLTGYRFHEDELIFFNDSLKMTWRNGERNDTQGFKCRDDMEDDAKGRTIGSLDGRTGPSRTLLNGHFWLYTW
;
A
#
# COMPACT_ATOMS: atom_id res chain seq x y z
N PHE A 1 20.28 -1.82 -50.40
CA PHE A 1 20.53 -1.47 -48.99
C PHE A 1 19.74 -0.21 -48.68
N ASP A 2 18.83 -0.30 -47.72
CA ASP A 2 17.94 0.80 -47.35
C ASP A 2 18.70 1.82 -46.48
N PRO A 3 18.80 3.10 -46.91
CA PRO A 3 19.51 4.14 -46.19
C PRO A 3 18.95 4.41 -44.78
N ALA A 4 17.71 4.04 -44.48
CA ALA A 4 17.14 4.13 -43.14
C ALA A 4 17.86 3.22 -42.13
N TRP A 5 18.35 2.07 -42.57
CA TRP A 5 19.09 1.13 -41.72
C TRP A 5 20.51 1.63 -41.41
N ALA A 6 21.16 2.33 -42.33
CA ALA A 6 22.49 2.91 -42.11
C ALA A 6 22.43 4.02 -41.04
N MET A 7 21.38 4.84 -41.05
CA MET A 7 21.17 5.89 -40.05
C MET A 7 20.91 5.31 -38.65
N TYR A 8 20.14 4.21 -38.56
CA TYR A 8 19.86 3.54 -37.30
C TYR A 8 21.13 2.99 -36.63
N TRP A 9 22.03 2.39 -37.42
CA TRP A 9 23.31 1.89 -36.92
C TRP A 9 24.27 2.99 -36.46
N GLN A 10 24.29 4.14 -37.14
CA GLN A 10 25.09 5.29 -36.70
C GLN A 10 24.63 5.82 -35.33
N ILE A 11 23.32 5.87 -35.08
CA ILE A 11 22.76 6.31 -33.79
C ILE A 11 23.14 5.33 -32.67
N ILE A 12 23.11 4.02 -32.93
CA ILE A 12 23.50 3.02 -31.93
C ILE A 12 24.99 3.14 -31.57
N ILE A 13 25.86 3.29 -32.57
CA ILE A 13 27.31 3.39 -32.35
C ILE A 13 27.66 4.65 -31.55
N VAL A 14 27.03 5.79 -31.84
CA VAL A 14 27.24 7.03 -31.10
C VAL A 14 26.78 6.89 -29.65
N ASN A 15 25.61 6.28 -29.40
CA ASN A 15 25.12 6.08 -28.03
C ASN A 15 26.02 5.13 -27.23
N MET A 16 26.56 4.08 -27.86
CA MET A 16 27.52 3.18 -27.20
C MET A 16 28.82 3.90 -26.86
N ALA A 17 29.36 4.72 -27.77
CA ALA A 17 30.59 5.48 -27.52
C ALA A 17 30.42 6.49 -26.36
N ILE A 18 29.27 7.19 -26.30
CA ILE A 18 28.96 8.11 -25.20
C ILE A 18 28.86 7.35 -23.86
N THR A 19 28.18 6.20 -23.85
CA THR A 19 28.01 5.39 -22.63
C THR A 19 29.35 4.90 -22.10
N VAL A 20 30.23 4.39 -22.97
CA VAL A 20 31.58 3.96 -22.59
C VAL A 20 32.42 5.13 -22.09
N GLY A 21 32.35 6.30 -22.74
CA GLY A 21 33.04 7.50 -22.30
C GLY A 21 32.61 7.98 -20.91
N LEU A 22 31.31 7.90 -20.59
CA LEU A 22 30.78 8.27 -19.27
C LEU A 22 31.22 7.30 -18.17
N ILE A 23 31.31 6.00 -18.47
CA ILE A 23 31.82 4.99 -17.52
C ILE A 23 33.30 5.23 -17.22
N LEU A 24 34.10 5.50 -18.26
CA LEU A 24 35.53 5.77 -18.08
C LEU A 24 35.79 7.08 -17.33
N LEU A 25 34.97 8.12 -17.55
CA LEU A 25 35.03 9.36 -16.77
C LEU A 25 34.66 9.14 -15.30
N TYR A 26 33.70 8.26 -15.01
CA TYR A 26 33.29 7.96 -13.64
C TYR A 26 34.42 7.32 -12.81
N ASP A 27 35.21 6.43 -13.43
CA ASP A 27 36.34 5.78 -12.74
C ASP A 27 37.54 6.72 -12.54
N VAL A 28 37.76 7.69 -13.44
CA VAL A 28 38.84 8.67 -13.32
C VAL A 28 38.60 9.68 -12.18
N PHE A 29 37.34 9.97 -11.84
CA PHE A 29 36.99 10.94 -10.79
C PHE A 29 36.70 10.30 -9.42
N ARG A 30 37.02 9.01 -9.23
CA ARG A 30 36.88 8.35 -7.94
C ARG A 30 38.02 8.76 -6.99
N ILE A 31 37.84 9.89 -6.31
CA ILE A 31 38.73 10.35 -5.24
C ILE A 31 38.66 9.34 -4.07
N PRO A 32 39.77 8.74 -3.61
CA PRO A 32 39.77 7.88 -2.44
C PRO A 32 39.49 8.73 -1.18
N SER A 33 38.46 8.37 -0.41
CA SER A 33 38.21 9.01 0.88
C SER A 33 39.23 8.51 1.91
N THR A 34 40.27 9.28 2.17
CA THR A 34 41.16 9.09 3.31
C THR A 34 40.62 9.85 4.51
N SER A 35 39.85 9.19 5.38
CA SER A 35 39.53 9.72 6.71
C SER A 35 40.68 9.38 7.67
N ALA A 36 41.55 10.36 7.91
CA ALA A 36 42.49 10.34 9.03
C ALA A 36 41.76 10.69 10.34
N PRO A 37 42.16 10.12 11.49
CA PRO A 37 41.55 10.42 12.79
C PRO A 37 42.05 11.76 13.34
N VAL A 38 41.12 12.60 13.79
CA VAL A 38 41.41 13.84 14.51
C VAL A 38 41.79 13.51 15.95
N GLN A 39 43.06 13.75 16.30
CA GLN A 39 43.54 13.76 17.69
C GLN A 39 43.15 15.09 18.35
N HIS A 40 42.40 15.02 19.45
CA HIS A 40 42.26 16.14 20.38
C HIS A 40 43.36 16.09 21.45
N HIS A 41 44.18 17.14 21.51
CA HIS A 41 45.07 17.43 22.62
C HIS A 41 44.28 17.83 23.89
N HIS A 42 44.56 17.16 25.00
CA HIS A 42 44.34 17.71 26.34
C HIS A 42 45.62 17.57 27.17
N HIS A 43 46.00 18.68 27.80
CA HIS A 43 47.19 18.85 28.61
C HIS A 43 47.06 18.19 29.99
N HIS A 44 48.18 17.59 30.39
CA HIS A 44 48.72 17.33 31.72
C HIS A 44 47.89 17.62 32.99
N HIS A 45 47.74 16.57 33.81
CA HIS A 45 48.19 16.59 35.21
C HIS A 45 48.81 15.24 35.61
N GLN A 46 50.08 15.28 36.03
CA GLN A 46 50.81 14.30 36.86
C GLN A 46 50.23 14.34 38.31
N HIS A 47 50.36 13.39 39.25
CA HIS A 47 51.17 12.19 39.50
C HIS A 47 50.45 11.40 40.65
N HIS A 48 50.46 10.07 40.66
CA HIS A 48 51.06 9.22 41.72
C HIS A 48 50.69 7.73 41.63
N HIS A 49 51.70 6.91 41.92
CA HIS A 49 51.78 5.45 42.03
C HIS A 49 50.78 4.81 43.01
N HIS A 50 50.28 3.59 42.72
CA HIS A 50 50.81 2.32 43.26
C HIS A 50 49.92 1.09 42.91
N ASN A 51 50.60 -0.04 42.71
CA ASN A 51 50.23 -1.44 43.01
C ASN A 51 49.34 -2.25 42.04
N ASP A 52 50.03 -3.02 41.19
CA ASP A 52 50.13 -4.49 41.19
C ASP A 52 48.91 -5.40 41.48
N THR A 53 48.76 -6.35 40.53
CA THR A 53 48.19 -7.73 40.58
C THR A 53 46.67 -7.96 40.62
N PRO A 54 46.18 -9.12 40.13
CA PRO A 54 46.46 -9.76 38.84
C PRO A 54 45.19 -10.15 38.05
N ALA A 55 45.42 -10.55 36.80
CA ALA A 55 44.46 -11.05 35.85
C ALA A 55 43.66 -12.28 36.36
N HIS A 56 42.34 -12.20 36.25
CA HIS A 56 41.47 -13.39 36.18
C HIS A 56 41.15 -13.68 34.71
N HIS A 57 41.87 -14.66 34.16
CA HIS A 57 41.40 -15.45 33.04
C HIS A 57 40.08 -16.11 33.44
N THR A 58 39.02 -15.86 32.67
CA THR A 58 37.84 -16.71 32.66
C THR A 58 37.84 -17.46 31.34
N ASP A 59 37.98 -18.77 31.47
CA ASP A 59 37.97 -19.74 30.39
C ASP A 59 36.63 -19.67 29.64
N ALA A 60 36.73 -19.50 28.32
CA ALA A 60 35.62 -19.77 27.42
C ALA A 60 35.40 -21.30 27.38
N PRO A 61 34.20 -21.81 27.63
CA PRO A 61 33.95 -23.23 27.46
C PRO A 61 33.96 -23.60 25.97
N ALA A 62 34.65 -24.69 25.67
CA ALA A 62 34.71 -25.29 24.35
C ALA A 62 33.30 -25.56 23.80
N LEU A 63 33.03 -25.04 22.60
CA LEU A 63 31.90 -25.41 21.76
C LEU A 63 31.99 -26.90 21.45
N THR A 64 31.17 -27.69 22.14
CA THR A 64 30.92 -29.07 21.80
C THR A 64 30.07 -29.07 20.54
N VAL A 65 30.59 -29.68 19.46
CA VAL A 65 29.84 -29.94 18.23
C VAL A 65 28.69 -30.88 18.59
N ALA A 66 27.47 -30.34 18.66
CA ALA A 66 26.26 -31.14 18.80
C ALA A 66 26.11 -32.00 17.53
N GLN A 67 26.02 -33.31 17.71
CA GLN A 67 25.64 -34.24 16.65
C GLN A 67 24.26 -33.86 16.11
N GLU A 68 24.19 -33.78 14.78
CA GLU A 68 22.98 -33.58 14.01
C GLU A 68 21.95 -34.68 14.37
N PRO A 69 20.69 -34.33 14.72
CA PRO A 69 19.68 -35.33 15.00
C PRO A 69 19.35 -36.11 13.72
N GLN A 70 19.57 -37.42 13.75
CA GLN A 70 19.14 -38.32 12.69
C GLN A 70 17.64 -38.16 12.44
N ALA A 71 17.29 -37.89 11.19
CA ALA A 71 15.91 -37.84 10.74
C ALA A 71 15.20 -39.17 11.06
N PRO A 72 13.97 -39.13 11.60
CA PRO A 72 13.20 -40.34 11.86
C PRO A 72 12.92 -41.08 10.54
N PRO A 73 12.86 -42.43 10.56
CA PRO A 73 12.58 -43.21 9.37
C PRO A 73 11.20 -42.86 8.80
N LEU A 74 11.15 -42.69 7.48
CA LEU A 74 9.92 -42.46 6.73
C LEU A 74 8.88 -43.54 7.05
N PRO A 75 7.62 -43.17 7.34
CA PRO A 75 6.57 -44.15 7.55
C PRO A 75 6.35 -44.98 6.29
N ALA A 76 6.17 -46.29 6.49
CA ALA A 76 5.91 -47.26 5.42
C ALA A 76 4.75 -46.80 4.52
N LYS A 77 4.92 -46.95 3.20
CA LYS A 77 3.93 -46.64 2.16
C LYS A 77 2.58 -47.27 2.54
N ARG A 78 1.65 -46.42 2.97
CA ARG A 78 0.25 -46.79 3.13
C ARG A 78 -0.35 -46.95 1.73
N VAL A 79 -0.66 -48.20 1.37
CA VAL A 79 -1.39 -48.52 0.14
C VAL A 79 -2.76 -47.85 0.24
N VAL A 80 -2.98 -46.84 -0.60
CA VAL A 80 -4.29 -46.19 -0.75
C VAL A 80 -5.20 -47.18 -1.48
N PRO A 81 -6.35 -47.58 -0.88
CA PRO A 81 -7.29 -48.46 -1.57
C PRO A 81 -7.85 -47.74 -2.80
N THR A 82 -7.84 -48.45 -3.93
CA THR A 82 -8.43 -47.99 -5.18
C THR A 82 -9.91 -47.65 -4.95
N PRO A 83 -10.41 -46.50 -5.43
CA PRO A 83 -11.82 -46.16 -5.29
C PRO A 83 -12.68 -47.22 -6.01
N PRO A 84 -13.85 -47.59 -5.47
CA PRO A 84 -14.75 -48.49 -6.15
C PRO A 84 -15.19 -47.86 -7.49
N ALA A 85 -15.24 -48.69 -8.54
CA ALA A 85 -15.70 -48.29 -9.86
C ALA A 85 -17.08 -47.64 -9.76
N VAL A 86 -17.17 -46.39 -10.22
CA VAL A 86 -18.42 -45.64 -10.32
C VAL A 86 -19.31 -46.35 -11.34
N ARG A 87 -20.38 -47.00 -10.86
CA ARG A 87 -21.45 -47.53 -11.70
C ARG A 87 -22.10 -46.38 -12.47
N SER A 88 -22.06 -46.44 -13.79
CA SER A 88 -22.77 -45.52 -14.68
C SER A 88 -24.28 -45.61 -14.40
N LEU A 89 -24.89 -44.47 -14.10
CA LEU A 89 -26.34 -44.34 -14.02
C LEU A 89 -26.95 -44.44 -15.44
N PRO A 90 -28.15 -45.03 -15.57
CA PRO A 90 -28.85 -45.15 -16.84
C PRO A 90 -29.20 -43.77 -17.41
N ALA A 91 -29.09 -43.64 -18.74
CA ALA A 91 -29.10 -42.37 -19.46
C ALA A 91 -30.49 -41.70 -19.64
N SER A 92 -31.51 -42.06 -18.84
CA SER A 92 -32.89 -41.59 -19.07
C SER A 92 -33.35 -40.41 -18.22
N ASP A 93 -32.59 -39.98 -17.21
CA ASP A 93 -32.97 -38.83 -16.35
C ASP A 93 -31.88 -37.75 -16.34
N ARG A 94 -31.55 -37.19 -17.52
CA ARG A 94 -30.80 -35.93 -17.56
C ARG A 94 -31.78 -34.79 -17.27
N PRO A 95 -31.64 -34.04 -16.16
CA PRO A 95 -32.34 -32.78 -16.04
C PRO A 95 -31.96 -31.90 -17.23
N SER A 96 -32.97 -31.29 -17.86
CA SER A 96 -32.79 -30.31 -18.93
C SER A 96 -31.57 -29.47 -18.64
N ALA A 97 -30.61 -29.47 -19.56
CA ALA A 97 -29.41 -28.66 -19.48
C ALA A 97 -29.82 -27.25 -19.08
N VAL A 98 -29.53 -26.88 -17.83
CA VAL A 98 -29.59 -25.48 -17.40
C VAL A 98 -28.71 -24.77 -18.40
N ALA A 99 -29.34 -23.93 -19.24
CA ALA A 99 -28.64 -23.15 -20.22
C ALA A 99 -27.45 -22.51 -19.50
N ARG A 100 -26.22 -22.83 -19.94
CA ARG A 100 -25.06 -22.05 -19.51
C ARG A 100 -25.48 -20.60 -19.71
N PRO A 101 -25.45 -19.74 -18.68
CA PRO A 101 -25.78 -18.33 -18.86
C PRO A 101 -24.95 -17.87 -20.04
N GLY A 102 -25.63 -17.54 -21.15
CA GLY A 102 -24.95 -17.11 -22.37
C GLY A 102 -23.98 -16.03 -21.97
N VAL A 103 -22.76 -16.05 -22.53
CA VAL A 103 -21.75 -15.01 -22.31
C VAL A 103 -22.49 -13.69 -22.36
N GLY A 104 -22.70 -13.07 -21.20
CA GLY A 104 -23.60 -11.93 -21.10
C GLY A 104 -23.13 -10.92 -22.13
N HIS A 105 -24.05 -10.38 -22.92
CA HIS A 105 -23.72 -9.22 -23.73
C HIS A 105 -23.04 -8.22 -22.78
N ILE A 106 -21.89 -7.69 -23.17
CA ILE A 106 -21.17 -6.63 -22.45
C ILE A 106 -20.96 -5.48 -23.43
N LYS A 107 -20.95 -4.26 -22.92
CA LYS A 107 -20.78 -3.07 -23.77
C LYS A 107 -19.71 -2.14 -23.20
N PRO A 108 -18.53 -2.05 -23.81
CA PRO A 108 -17.49 -1.13 -23.34
C PRO A 108 -17.85 0.33 -23.62
N PHE A 109 -17.36 1.24 -22.80
CA PHE A 109 -17.36 2.67 -23.04
C PHE A 109 -16.02 3.29 -22.62
N THR A 110 -15.58 4.32 -23.36
CA THR A 110 -14.38 5.09 -23.01
C THR A 110 -14.60 6.56 -23.36
N ILE A 111 -14.12 7.44 -22.50
CA ILE A 111 -13.94 8.85 -22.80
C ILE A 111 -12.50 9.25 -22.49
N SER A 112 -11.93 10.10 -23.34
CA SER A 112 -10.61 10.69 -23.12
C SER A 112 -10.63 12.14 -23.54
N ALA A 113 -9.87 12.98 -22.85
CA ALA A 113 -9.66 14.35 -23.27
C ALA A 113 -8.27 14.84 -22.87
N ALA A 114 -7.77 15.79 -23.65
CA ALA A 114 -6.51 16.46 -23.41
C ALA A 114 -6.75 17.93 -23.00
N GLN A 115 -5.86 18.46 -22.15
CA GLN A 115 -5.80 19.88 -21.80
C GLN A 115 -7.13 20.48 -21.31
N VAL A 116 -7.91 19.70 -20.56
CA VAL A 116 -9.17 20.16 -20.01
C VAL A 116 -8.90 21.16 -18.90
N LYS A 117 -9.37 22.40 -19.12
CA LYS A 117 -9.19 23.49 -18.16
C LYS A 117 -10.12 23.34 -16.96
N PHE A 118 -9.62 23.50 -15.74
CA PHE A 118 -10.40 23.50 -14.51
C PHE A 118 -9.92 24.58 -13.53
N GLY A 119 -10.74 24.86 -12.50
CA GLY A 119 -10.48 25.85 -11.46
C GLY A 119 -11.24 25.50 -10.18
N HIS A 120 -11.58 26.50 -9.36
CA HIS A 120 -12.31 26.27 -8.11
C HIS A 120 -13.76 25.81 -8.29
N HIS A 121 -14.36 26.09 -9.45
CA HIS A 121 -15.69 25.59 -9.78
C HIS A 121 -15.60 24.13 -10.25
N GLU A 122 -16.58 23.34 -9.79
CA GLU A 122 -16.71 21.95 -10.18
C GLU A 122 -16.93 21.84 -11.70
N LYS A 123 -16.12 20.98 -12.32
CA LYS A 123 -16.21 20.67 -13.74
C LYS A 123 -16.43 19.19 -13.94
N THR A 124 -17.50 18.84 -14.66
CA THR A 124 -17.75 17.45 -15.07
C THR A 124 -16.75 17.01 -16.12
N LEU A 125 -16.07 15.90 -15.86
CA LEU A 125 -15.17 15.21 -16.79
C LEU A 125 -15.87 14.05 -17.49
N LEU A 126 -16.74 13.34 -16.77
CA LEU A 126 -17.56 12.25 -17.29
C LEU A 126 -18.97 12.37 -16.69
N PHE A 127 -19.97 12.17 -17.53
CA PHE A 127 -21.31 11.81 -17.10
C PHE A 127 -21.84 10.73 -18.03
N TYR A 128 -22.13 9.55 -17.48
CA TYR A 128 -22.53 8.38 -18.25
C TYR A 128 -23.76 7.73 -17.62
N ASN A 129 -24.74 7.39 -18.45
CA ASN A 129 -25.91 6.61 -18.06
C ASN A 129 -25.82 5.25 -18.73
N ILE A 130 -26.14 4.19 -17.99
CA ILE A 130 -26.19 2.85 -18.58
C ILE A 130 -27.31 2.78 -19.62
N SER A 131 -27.09 2.01 -20.67
CA SER A 131 -28.14 1.73 -21.65
C SER A 131 -29.22 0.83 -21.08
N ARG A 132 -30.43 0.90 -21.65
CA ARG A 132 -31.62 0.19 -21.15
C ARG A 132 -31.51 -1.35 -21.19
N GLU A 133 -30.53 -1.86 -21.90
CA GLU A 133 -30.26 -3.30 -22.06
C GLU A 133 -29.57 -3.91 -20.82
N PHE A 134 -29.03 -3.08 -19.94
CA PHE A 134 -28.21 -3.50 -18.81
C PHE A 134 -28.79 -3.02 -17.48
N ASP A 135 -28.54 -3.78 -16.42
CA ASP A 135 -28.93 -3.46 -15.04
C ASP A 135 -27.75 -2.97 -14.19
N ARG A 136 -26.53 -3.06 -14.74
CA ARG A 136 -25.27 -2.74 -14.05
C ARG A 136 -24.20 -2.34 -15.04
N ALA A 137 -23.22 -1.60 -14.55
CA ALA A 137 -21.98 -1.32 -15.23
C ALA A 137 -20.85 -1.15 -14.22
N CYS A 138 -19.62 -1.15 -14.71
CA CYS A 138 -18.45 -0.93 -13.89
C CYS A 138 -17.48 0.02 -14.59
N LEU A 139 -17.02 1.07 -13.90
CA LEU A 139 -15.82 1.77 -14.32
C LEU A 139 -14.63 0.86 -14.02
N THR A 140 -13.78 0.66 -15.01
CA THR A 140 -12.74 -0.36 -15.02
C THR A 140 -11.34 0.20 -15.04
N HIS A 141 -11.19 1.41 -15.53
CA HIS A 141 -9.92 2.09 -15.66
C HIS A 141 -10.17 3.59 -15.62
N TRP A 142 -9.30 4.29 -14.91
CA TRP A 142 -9.12 5.71 -15.14
C TRP A 142 -7.64 6.07 -15.07
N TRP A 143 -7.27 7.05 -15.87
CA TRP A 143 -5.97 7.69 -15.85
C TRP A 143 -6.15 9.20 -15.82
N ILE A 144 -5.36 9.88 -14.99
CA ILE A 144 -5.30 11.33 -14.90
C ILE A 144 -3.84 11.76 -15.00
N GLY A 145 -3.61 12.71 -15.91
CA GLY A 145 -2.34 13.34 -16.25
C GLY A 145 -2.41 14.85 -16.02
N GLY A 146 -1.30 15.49 -15.66
CA GLY A 146 -1.25 16.95 -15.67
C GLY A 146 0.05 17.57 -15.20
N LYS A 147 0.05 18.90 -15.14
CA LYS A 147 1.14 19.68 -14.54
C LYS A 147 1.12 19.51 -13.02
N THR A 148 2.14 20.02 -12.34
CA THR A 148 2.24 19.97 -10.87
C THR A 148 0.97 20.45 -10.17
N THR A 149 0.23 21.41 -10.73
CA THR A 149 -1.01 21.91 -10.12
C THR A 149 -2.13 20.88 -10.02
N THR A 150 -2.11 19.84 -10.84
CA THR A 150 -3.09 18.74 -10.78
C THR A 150 -2.98 17.95 -9.47
N MET A 151 -1.86 18.06 -8.74
CA MET A 151 -1.72 17.44 -7.41
C MET A 151 -2.66 18.06 -6.37
N PHE A 152 -3.20 19.25 -6.67
CA PHE A 152 -4.17 19.95 -5.84
C PHE A 152 -5.60 19.81 -6.37
N ALA A 153 -5.80 19.03 -7.44
CA ALA A 153 -7.14 18.72 -7.91
C ALA A 153 -7.83 17.78 -6.92
N MET A 154 -9.11 18.01 -6.71
CA MET A 154 -10.03 17.10 -6.04
C MET A 154 -10.87 16.42 -7.11
N LEU A 155 -10.81 15.09 -7.16
CA LEU A 155 -11.65 14.25 -7.98
C LEU A 155 -12.85 13.80 -7.15
N SER A 156 -14.05 14.03 -7.67
CA SER A 156 -15.29 13.53 -7.07
C SER A 156 -15.91 12.48 -8.00
N VAL A 157 -16.29 11.32 -7.47
CA VAL A 157 -17.04 10.28 -8.20
C VAL A 157 -18.40 10.11 -7.53
N TYR A 158 -19.47 10.33 -8.28
CA TYR A 158 -20.85 10.16 -7.85
C TYR A 158 -21.44 8.98 -8.59
N VAL A 159 -22.08 8.07 -7.86
CA VAL A 159 -22.71 6.87 -8.43
C VAL A 159 -24.22 7.01 -8.31
N ASP A 160 -24.96 6.67 -9.37
CA ASP A 160 -26.41 6.52 -9.39
C ASP A 160 -27.23 7.72 -8.89
N GLY A 161 -26.72 8.93 -9.19
CA GLY A 161 -27.39 10.18 -8.83
C GLY A 161 -27.15 10.64 -7.39
N GLU A 162 -26.18 10.05 -6.69
CA GLU A 162 -25.71 10.52 -5.38
C GLU A 162 -25.42 12.03 -5.40
N THR A 163 -25.86 12.73 -4.34
CA THR A 163 -25.52 14.14 -4.08
C THR A 163 -24.16 14.29 -3.41
N GLU A 164 -23.79 13.31 -2.58
CA GLU A 164 -22.48 13.22 -1.94
C GLU A 164 -21.61 12.20 -2.67
N PRO A 165 -20.35 12.52 -3.01
CA PRO A 165 -19.54 11.62 -3.81
C PRO A 165 -19.16 10.35 -3.03
N SER A 166 -19.24 9.21 -3.72
CA SER A 166 -18.67 7.92 -3.31
C SER A 166 -17.17 8.01 -3.02
N ILE A 167 -16.46 8.80 -3.82
CA ILE A 167 -15.01 8.99 -3.76
C ILE A 167 -14.74 10.48 -3.87
N TYR A 168 -14.03 11.04 -2.91
CA TYR A 168 -13.61 12.45 -2.91
C TYR A 168 -12.16 12.57 -2.48
N GLU A 169 -11.24 12.57 -3.46
CA GLU A 169 -9.81 12.44 -3.18
C GLU A 169 -8.95 13.20 -4.18
N LYS A 170 -7.70 13.47 -3.81
CA LYS A 170 -6.71 13.91 -4.80
C LYS A 170 -6.27 12.73 -5.66
N PRO A 171 -6.03 12.91 -6.98
CA PRO A 171 -5.57 11.81 -7.83
C PRO A 171 -4.30 11.09 -7.35
N LEU A 172 -3.36 11.79 -6.71
CA LEU A 172 -2.19 11.13 -6.13
C LEU A 172 -2.53 10.31 -4.88
N GLN A 173 -3.42 10.83 -4.04
CA GLN A 173 -3.88 10.15 -2.81
C GLN A 173 -4.68 8.89 -3.13
N SER A 174 -5.42 8.89 -4.25
CA SER A 174 -6.18 7.71 -4.67
C SER A 174 -5.31 6.53 -5.13
N VAL A 175 -4.00 6.73 -5.29
CA VAL A 175 -3.01 5.67 -5.53
C VAL A 175 -1.97 5.57 -4.40
N GLY A 176 -2.26 6.18 -3.24
CA GLY A 176 -1.45 6.05 -2.03
C GLY A 176 -0.25 6.98 -1.98
N VAL A 177 -0.12 7.92 -2.91
CA VAL A 177 1.04 8.81 -3.01
C VAL A 177 0.69 10.19 -2.45
N THR A 178 1.46 10.67 -1.47
CA THR A 178 1.22 11.98 -0.84
C THR A 178 2.12 13.09 -1.37
N LYS A 179 3.26 12.74 -1.99
CA LYS A 179 4.23 13.63 -2.65
C LYS A 179 4.90 12.86 -3.78
N THR A 180 5.59 13.56 -4.68
CA THR A 180 6.38 12.97 -5.77
C THR A 180 7.26 11.83 -5.25
N SER A 181 6.77 10.61 -5.39
CA SER A 181 7.44 9.38 -4.98
C SER A 181 8.19 8.78 -6.17
N VAL A 182 8.90 7.70 -5.91
CA VAL A 182 9.41 6.84 -6.97
C VAL A 182 8.22 6.34 -7.80
N PRO A 183 8.29 6.37 -9.15
CA PRO A 183 7.28 5.75 -10.00
C PRO A 183 7.07 4.29 -9.60
N PHE A 184 5.82 3.85 -9.62
CA PHE A 184 5.46 2.46 -9.36
C PHE A 184 4.25 2.09 -10.19
N ALA A 185 4.10 0.80 -10.47
CA ALA A 185 2.98 0.29 -11.23
C ALA A 185 2.65 -1.12 -10.72
N ILE A 186 1.37 -1.33 -10.39
CA ILE A 186 0.80 -2.64 -10.09
C ILE A 186 -0.52 -2.79 -10.83
N ARG A 187 -1.11 -3.98 -10.77
CA ARG A 187 -2.34 -4.31 -11.50
C ARG A 187 -3.47 -3.32 -11.22
N GLN A 188 -3.65 -2.90 -9.97
CA GLN A 188 -4.77 -2.08 -9.54
C GLN A 188 -4.51 -0.57 -9.66
N MET A 189 -3.26 -0.11 -9.61
CA MET A 189 -2.94 1.32 -9.58
C MET A 189 -1.47 1.60 -9.87
N GLY A 190 -1.14 2.85 -10.17
CA GLY A 190 0.24 3.26 -10.29
C GLY A 190 0.42 4.74 -10.55
N MET A 191 1.68 5.17 -10.50
CA MET A 191 2.14 6.51 -10.82
C MET A 191 3.38 6.44 -11.72
N HIS A 192 3.32 7.10 -12.88
CA HIS A 192 4.36 7.01 -13.91
C HIS A 192 5.17 8.30 -14.13
N SER A 193 4.79 9.43 -13.51
CA SER A 193 5.54 10.67 -13.66
C SER A 193 5.68 11.43 -12.34
N GLN A 194 6.71 12.27 -12.26
CA GLN A 194 6.99 13.12 -11.10
C GLN A 194 5.96 14.24 -10.87
N HIS A 195 4.94 14.36 -11.73
CA HIS A 195 3.92 15.40 -11.59
C HIS A 195 2.63 14.79 -11.10
N THR A 196 1.82 14.28 -12.02
CA THR A 196 0.49 13.72 -11.76
C THR A 196 0.07 12.80 -12.91
N SER A 197 0.87 11.78 -13.22
CA SER A 197 0.42 10.70 -14.11
C SER A 197 0.08 9.50 -13.26
N VAL A 198 -1.20 9.34 -12.96
CA VAL A 198 -1.72 8.28 -12.09
C VAL A 198 -2.82 7.52 -12.81
N TYR A 199 -2.91 6.22 -12.54
CA TYR A 199 -4.04 5.42 -12.98
C TYR A 199 -4.56 4.55 -11.84
N SER A 200 -5.82 4.16 -11.95
CA SER A 200 -6.41 3.12 -11.14
C SER A 200 -7.33 2.25 -11.99
N ASN A 201 -7.20 0.95 -11.76
CA ASN A 201 -8.00 -0.13 -12.30
C ASN A 201 -8.94 -0.71 -11.23
N ILE A 202 -9.09 -0.01 -10.08
CA ILE A 202 -10.04 -0.40 -9.04
C ILE A 202 -11.46 -0.26 -9.60
N ARG A 203 -12.25 -1.31 -9.45
CA ARG A 203 -13.59 -1.42 -10.04
C ARG A 203 -14.57 -0.49 -9.32
N ILE A 204 -15.27 0.37 -10.05
CA ILE A 204 -16.35 1.20 -9.50
C ILE A 204 -17.69 0.74 -10.08
N PRO A 205 -18.45 -0.13 -9.39
CA PRO A 205 -19.77 -0.57 -9.83
C PRO A 205 -20.81 0.55 -9.73
N PHE A 206 -21.77 0.56 -10.67
CA PHE A 206 -22.93 1.45 -10.70
C PHE A 206 -24.11 0.81 -11.45
N GLN A 207 -25.35 1.26 -11.19
CA GLN A 207 -26.58 0.64 -11.73
C GLN A 207 -27.42 1.58 -12.60
N ARG A 208 -27.10 2.87 -12.64
CA ARG A 208 -27.85 3.88 -13.37
C ARG A 208 -26.91 4.84 -14.06
N SER A 209 -26.00 5.43 -13.29
CA SER A 209 -25.10 6.46 -13.84
C SER A 209 -23.82 6.61 -13.03
N ILE A 210 -22.81 7.16 -13.69
CA ILE A 210 -21.59 7.62 -13.04
C ILE A 210 -21.29 9.05 -13.49
N ARG A 211 -20.97 9.91 -12.53
CA ARG A 211 -20.52 11.28 -12.77
C ARG A 211 -19.17 11.48 -12.12
N ILE A 212 -18.18 11.89 -12.89
CA ILE A 212 -16.85 12.21 -12.39
C ILE A 212 -16.59 13.69 -12.61
N THR A 213 -16.22 14.39 -11.56
CA THR A 213 -15.92 15.81 -11.60
C THR A 213 -14.56 16.13 -11.03
N ILE A 214 -14.03 17.29 -11.39
CA ILE A 214 -12.77 17.81 -10.90
C ILE A 214 -12.94 19.27 -10.48
N LYS A 215 -12.26 19.67 -9.41
CA LYS A 215 -12.06 21.06 -9.03
C LYS A 215 -10.71 21.27 -8.37
N LEU A 216 -10.23 22.49 -8.33
CA LEU A 216 -9.06 22.85 -7.55
C LEU A 216 -9.41 22.90 -6.06
N SER A 217 -8.58 22.31 -5.21
CA SER A 217 -8.72 22.38 -3.77
C SER A 217 -8.71 23.83 -3.28
N ASN A 218 -9.64 24.17 -2.38
CA ASN A 218 -9.70 25.49 -1.75
C ASN A 218 -8.45 25.82 -0.92
N ALA A 219 -7.66 24.82 -0.54
CA ALA A 219 -6.39 24.99 0.16
C ALA A 219 -5.33 25.75 -0.68
N VAL A 220 -5.57 25.96 -1.97
CA VAL A 220 -4.63 26.64 -2.87
C VAL A 220 -5.30 27.81 -3.61
N SER A 221 -5.68 28.85 -2.87
CA SER A 221 -6.36 30.05 -3.37
C SER A 221 -5.46 30.98 -4.21
N ASN A 222 -4.13 30.88 -4.08
CA ASN A 222 -3.18 31.79 -4.73
C ASN A 222 -2.80 31.39 -6.17
N LEU A 223 -3.31 30.26 -6.68
CA LEU A 223 -3.03 29.82 -8.04
C LEU A 223 -3.92 30.56 -9.05
N LYS A 224 -3.44 31.72 -9.53
CA LYS A 224 -4.14 32.58 -10.50
C LYS A 224 -4.24 32.02 -11.93
N LYS A 225 -3.69 30.83 -12.21
CA LYS A 225 -3.59 30.27 -13.58
C LYS A 225 -4.68 29.23 -13.81
N ARG A 226 -5.21 29.17 -15.04
CA ARG A 226 -6.06 28.06 -15.49
C ARG A 226 -5.24 26.77 -15.43
N HIS A 227 -5.78 25.73 -14.79
CA HIS A 227 -5.13 24.43 -14.63
C HIS A 227 -5.60 23.48 -15.72
N GLU A 228 -4.74 22.56 -16.14
CA GLU A 228 -5.02 21.63 -17.23
C GLU A 228 -4.86 20.20 -16.74
N VAL A 229 -5.83 19.36 -17.11
CA VAL A 229 -5.80 17.92 -16.86
C VAL A 229 -5.98 17.17 -18.18
N PHE A 230 -5.31 16.03 -18.28
CA PHE A 230 -5.50 15.01 -19.30
C PHE A 230 -6.14 13.83 -18.61
N TYR A 231 -7.10 13.17 -19.24
CA TYR A 231 -7.73 12.01 -18.62
C TYR A 231 -8.18 10.97 -19.63
N THR A 232 -8.33 9.75 -19.12
CA THR A 232 -9.07 8.67 -19.75
C THR A 232 -9.93 8.00 -18.68
N PHE A 233 -11.18 7.69 -19.00
CA PHE A 233 -12.08 6.90 -18.18
C PHE A 233 -12.68 5.81 -19.06
N SER A 234 -12.58 4.56 -18.63
CA SER A 234 -13.13 3.40 -19.36
C SER A 234 -13.94 2.50 -18.44
N GLY A 235 -15.04 1.98 -18.96
CA GLY A 235 -15.91 1.05 -18.24
C GLY A 235 -16.64 0.09 -19.16
N VAL A 236 -17.46 -0.76 -18.57
CA VAL A 236 -18.19 -1.83 -19.26
C VAL A 236 -19.58 -1.98 -18.65
N GLU A 237 -20.64 -1.87 -19.45
CA GLU A 237 -22.00 -2.27 -19.07
C GLU A 237 -22.13 -3.80 -19.06
N GLY A 238 -22.90 -4.33 -18.11
CA GLY A 238 -23.07 -5.76 -17.88
C GLY A 238 -21.95 -6.43 -17.08
N LEU A 239 -20.87 -5.70 -16.76
CA LEU A 239 -19.77 -6.24 -15.97
C LEU A 239 -20.08 -6.21 -14.48
N THR A 240 -20.02 -7.38 -13.83
CA THR A 240 -20.05 -7.50 -12.37
C THR A 240 -18.68 -7.13 -11.79
N ALA A 241 -18.67 -6.27 -10.77
CA ALA A 241 -17.45 -5.96 -10.02
C ALA A 241 -17.13 -7.12 -9.06
N ASN A 242 -15.85 -7.37 -8.82
CA ASN A 242 -15.39 -8.40 -7.91
C ASN A 242 -14.23 -7.90 -7.04
N VAL A 243 -14.03 -8.59 -5.91
CA VAL A 243 -12.84 -8.50 -5.06
C VAL A 243 -12.29 -9.91 -4.91
N GLY A 244 -11.05 -10.12 -5.36
CA GLY A 244 -10.49 -11.47 -5.47
C GLY A 244 -11.37 -12.37 -6.35
N SER A 245 -11.86 -13.46 -5.78
CA SER A 245 -12.75 -14.43 -6.43
C SER A 245 -14.24 -14.21 -6.14
N VAL A 246 -14.61 -13.15 -5.42
CA VAL A 246 -15.99 -12.90 -4.99
C VAL A 246 -16.63 -11.79 -5.81
N ASP A 247 -17.73 -12.12 -6.47
CA ASP A 247 -18.60 -11.15 -7.12
C ASP A 247 -19.33 -10.29 -6.07
N LEU A 248 -19.31 -8.98 -6.30
CA LEU A 248 -20.01 -8.01 -5.46
C LEU A 248 -21.48 -7.91 -5.89
N PRO A 249 -22.41 -7.62 -4.94
CA PRO A 249 -23.79 -7.34 -5.31
C PRO A 249 -23.88 -6.09 -6.20
N PRO A 250 -24.90 -5.98 -7.08
CA PRO A 250 -25.08 -4.79 -7.94
C PRO A 250 -25.21 -3.47 -7.16
N THR A 251 -25.70 -3.55 -5.91
CA THR A 251 -25.84 -2.41 -5.00
C THR A 251 -24.52 -2.01 -4.32
N ALA A 252 -23.43 -2.75 -4.51
CA ALA A 252 -22.13 -2.40 -3.97
C ALA A 252 -21.68 -1.02 -4.46
N ARG A 253 -21.09 -0.24 -3.56
CA ARG A 253 -20.49 1.06 -3.84
C ARG A 253 -19.08 1.08 -3.30
N LEU A 254 -18.13 1.50 -4.13
CA LEU A 254 -16.78 1.76 -3.68
C LEU A 254 -16.76 3.05 -2.87
N ARG A 255 -16.24 3.00 -1.66
CA ARG A 255 -16.06 4.13 -0.76
C ARG A 255 -14.59 4.27 -0.40
N VAL A 256 -14.16 5.51 -0.18
CA VAL A 256 -12.86 5.82 0.41
C VAL A 256 -13.07 6.56 1.72
N LEU A 257 -12.56 5.99 2.81
CA LEU A 257 -12.52 6.62 4.12
C LEU A 257 -11.11 7.13 4.36
N SER A 258 -10.98 8.36 4.85
CA SER A 258 -9.69 9.02 5.00
C SER A 258 -9.47 9.51 6.42
N TYR A 259 -8.24 9.37 6.88
CA TYR A 259 -7.81 9.74 8.22
C TYR A 259 -6.58 10.64 8.12
N TRP A 260 -6.58 11.77 8.82
CA TRP A 260 -5.43 12.68 8.86
C TRP A 260 -5.28 13.30 10.24
N SER A 261 -4.20 12.98 10.96
CA SER A 261 -3.94 13.58 12.27
C SER A 261 -2.50 13.35 12.75
N TRP A 262 -2.08 14.17 13.70
CA TRP A 262 -0.88 13.92 14.51
C TRP A 262 -1.24 13.04 15.71
N ILE A 263 -0.58 11.90 15.83
CA ILE A 263 -0.83 10.89 16.85
C ILE A 263 0.30 10.91 17.87
N ASP A 264 -0.06 11.09 19.14
CA ASP A 264 0.91 11.08 20.23
C ASP A 264 1.46 9.66 20.46
N PRO A 265 2.66 9.52 21.01
CA PRO A 265 3.25 8.22 21.33
C PRO A 265 2.28 7.31 22.08
N LEU A 266 2.15 6.06 21.63
CA LEU A 266 1.31 5.02 22.25
C LEU A 266 -0.19 5.35 22.31
N LYS A 267 -0.66 6.39 21.64
CA LYS A 267 -2.08 6.69 21.55
C LYS A 267 -2.76 5.75 20.55
N PHE A 268 -3.86 5.15 20.96
CA PHE A 268 -4.77 4.44 20.06
C PHE A 268 -5.61 5.43 19.25
N VAL A 269 -5.82 5.08 17.99
CA VAL A 269 -6.71 5.80 17.10
C VAL A 269 -7.60 4.84 16.34
N ASP A 270 -8.87 5.22 16.22
CA ASP A 270 -9.78 4.64 15.25
C ASP A 270 -9.45 5.26 13.89
N LEU A 271 -8.90 4.45 12.98
CA LEU A 271 -8.55 4.87 11.62
C LEU A 271 -9.81 5.11 10.79
N PHE A 272 -10.78 4.22 10.94
CA PHE A 272 -12.13 4.40 10.42
C PHE A 272 -13.13 3.50 11.15
N THR A 273 -14.41 3.86 11.05
CA THR A 273 -15.55 3.08 11.54
C THR A 273 -16.66 3.09 10.49
N VAL A 274 -17.22 1.92 10.21
CA VAL A 274 -18.42 1.70 9.40
C VAL A 274 -19.45 0.98 10.28
N GLN A 275 -20.70 1.41 10.22
CA GLN A 275 -21.81 0.86 11.00
C GLN A 275 -23.08 0.77 10.15
N GLY A 276 -23.94 -0.20 10.46
CA GLY A 276 -25.24 -0.40 9.83
C GLY A 276 -25.16 -0.78 8.34
N ARG A 277 -24.05 -1.37 7.89
CA ARG A 277 -23.84 -1.74 6.47
C ARG A 277 -23.04 -3.02 6.34
N SER A 278 -23.35 -3.78 5.30
CA SER A 278 -22.51 -4.89 4.86
C SER A 278 -21.44 -4.41 3.89
N GLY A 279 -20.34 -5.14 3.79
CA GLY A 279 -19.28 -4.79 2.88
C GLY A 279 -18.07 -5.71 2.89
N VAL A 280 -17.07 -5.32 2.11
CA VAL A 280 -15.72 -5.91 2.11
C VAL A 280 -14.67 -4.81 2.18
N PHE A 281 -13.73 -4.96 3.11
CA PHE A 281 -12.55 -4.11 3.17
C PHE A 281 -11.55 -4.54 2.10
N PHE A 282 -11.14 -3.60 1.25
CA PHE A 282 -10.45 -3.91 0.00
C PHE A 282 -8.98 -3.49 0.00
N LEU A 283 -8.68 -2.25 0.39
CA LEU A 283 -7.34 -1.69 0.31
C LEU A 283 -7.10 -0.70 1.45
N SER A 284 -5.93 -0.82 2.09
CA SER A 284 -5.40 0.19 2.99
C SER A 284 -4.18 0.86 2.38
N MET A 285 -4.12 2.19 2.46
CA MET A 285 -2.92 2.96 2.15
C MET A 285 -2.61 3.89 3.31
N MET A 286 -1.36 3.90 3.76
CA MET A 286 -0.95 4.72 4.89
C MET A 286 0.34 5.45 4.56
N HIS A 287 0.34 6.74 4.83
CA HIS A 287 1.53 7.58 4.84
C HIS A 287 1.79 8.06 6.27
N MET A 288 2.98 7.78 6.78
CA MET A 288 3.38 8.13 8.15
C MET A 288 4.64 8.96 8.12
N GLN A 289 4.73 9.96 9.01
CA GLN A 289 5.94 10.75 9.24
C GLN A 289 6.18 10.92 10.74
N SER A 290 7.41 10.67 11.19
CA SER A 290 7.79 10.79 12.60
C SER A 290 9.27 11.11 12.72
N SER A 291 9.76 11.47 13.90
CA SER A 291 11.20 11.74 14.14
C SER A 291 12.02 10.49 14.44
N ASN A 292 11.36 9.36 14.70
CA ASN A 292 11.99 8.04 14.79
C ASN A 292 11.07 6.97 14.15
N PRO A 293 11.57 5.79 13.77
CA PRO A 293 10.79 4.81 13.03
C PRO A 293 9.92 3.91 13.94
N TYR A 294 9.92 4.10 15.25
CA TYR A 294 9.28 3.19 16.21
C TYR A 294 7.74 3.21 16.16
N PHE A 295 7.14 4.11 15.38
CA PHE A 295 5.72 4.01 15.02
C PHE A 295 5.42 2.69 14.29
N LEU A 296 6.43 2.08 13.63
CA LEU A 296 6.27 0.81 12.95
C LEU A 296 5.88 -0.32 13.90
N GLU A 297 6.24 -0.26 15.18
CA GLU A 297 5.87 -1.29 16.14
C GLU A 297 4.36 -1.37 16.37
N GLY A 298 3.58 -0.36 15.99
CA GLY A 298 2.14 -0.31 16.18
C GLY A 298 1.40 -1.46 15.51
N CYS A 299 0.65 -2.25 16.27
CA CYS A 299 -0.14 -3.35 15.71
C CYS A 299 -1.42 -2.86 15.04
N MET A 300 -1.82 -3.55 13.97
CA MET A 300 -3.06 -3.26 13.26
C MET A 300 -4.17 -4.16 13.79
N ARG A 301 -5.32 -3.59 14.14
CA ARG A 301 -6.45 -4.32 14.72
C ARG A 301 -7.72 -4.01 13.96
N LEU A 302 -8.60 -5.01 13.90
CA LEU A 302 -9.94 -4.88 13.37
C LEU A 302 -10.96 -5.27 14.43
N ASN A 303 -12.12 -4.63 14.38
CA ASN A 303 -13.34 -5.13 14.98
C ASN A 303 -14.35 -5.33 13.85
N VAL A 304 -14.72 -6.58 13.62
CA VAL A 304 -15.65 -7.02 12.56
C VAL A 304 -16.90 -7.56 13.23
N ASP A 305 -18.03 -6.90 13.04
CA ASP A 305 -19.32 -7.30 13.61
C ASP A 305 -19.23 -7.57 15.13
N GLY A 306 -18.57 -6.67 15.86
CA GLY A 306 -18.36 -6.77 17.31
C GLY A 306 -17.20 -7.68 17.73
N LYS A 307 -16.56 -8.41 16.81
CA LYS A 307 -15.46 -9.33 17.11
C LYS A 307 -14.11 -8.71 16.77
N ARG A 308 -13.29 -8.51 17.81
CA ARG A 308 -11.92 -8.02 17.66
C ARG A 308 -11.00 -9.09 17.06
N ARG A 309 -10.05 -8.67 16.23
CA ARG A 309 -9.00 -9.49 15.63
C ARG A 309 -7.72 -8.69 15.47
N LEU A 310 -6.59 -9.30 15.76
CA LEU A 310 -5.30 -8.80 15.36
C LEU A 310 -5.10 -9.05 13.87
N LEU A 311 -4.85 -7.99 13.11
CA LEU A 311 -4.56 -8.07 11.69
C LEU A 311 -3.06 -8.19 11.42
N SER A 312 -2.23 -7.68 12.33
CA SER A 312 -0.78 -7.74 12.23
C SER A 312 -0.09 -7.42 13.55
N SER A 313 1.06 -8.05 13.80
CA SER A 313 1.93 -7.83 14.97
C SER A 313 2.76 -6.54 14.91
N GLY A 314 2.65 -5.77 13.83
CA GLY A 314 3.37 -4.53 13.61
C GLY A 314 2.83 -3.84 12.36
N THR A 315 3.21 -2.58 12.16
CA THR A 315 2.83 -1.83 10.96
C THR A 315 3.67 -2.29 9.78
N GLU A 316 4.94 -2.64 10.01
CA GLU A 316 5.81 -3.28 9.02
C GLU A 316 5.32 -4.67 8.63
N ASP A 317 4.95 -5.46 9.62
CA ASP A 317 4.37 -6.79 9.44
C ASP A 317 3.05 -6.69 8.65
N TYR A 318 2.29 -5.60 8.87
CA TYR A 318 1.02 -5.38 8.18
C TYR A 318 1.24 -5.13 6.70
N PHE A 319 2.35 -4.52 6.31
CA PHE A 319 2.70 -4.35 4.90
C PHE A 319 3.50 -5.52 4.34
N LEU A 320 3.50 -6.69 5.00
CA LEU A 320 4.19 -7.92 4.59
C LEU A 320 5.71 -7.77 4.48
N SER A 321 6.31 -7.04 5.42
CA SER A 321 7.75 -6.96 5.60
C SER A 321 8.12 -7.31 7.03
N SER A 322 9.41 -7.27 7.34
CA SER A 322 9.96 -7.43 8.68
C SER A 322 11.05 -6.38 8.95
N PHE A 323 11.55 -6.34 10.19
CA PHE A 323 12.77 -5.65 10.59
C PHE A 323 12.87 -4.20 10.10
N TYR A 324 11.78 -3.43 10.23
CA TYR A 324 11.74 -2.01 9.83
C TYR A 324 12.05 -1.80 8.34
N PHE A 325 11.65 -2.74 7.48
CA PHE A 325 11.90 -2.71 6.04
C PHE A 325 13.39 -2.56 5.72
N ASP A 326 14.24 -3.36 6.36
CA ASP A 326 15.69 -3.35 6.15
C ASP A 326 16.10 -3.71 4.70
N ALA A 327 15.26 -4.47 4.00
CA ALA A 327 15.37 -4.72 2.56
C ALA A 327 14.95 -3.54 1.66
N GLY A 328 14.43 -2.45 2.24
CA GLY A 328 14.02 -1.24 1.52
C GLY A 328 12.59 -1.27 0.98
N THR A 329 12.35 -0.48 -0.07
CA THR A 329 11.05 -0.35 -0.74
C THR A 329 10.79 -1.53 -1.67
N PHE A 330 9.54 -1.97 -1.75
CA PHE A 330 9.12 -3.02 -2.67
C PHE A 330 7.67 -2.81 -3.12
N SER A 331 7.27 -3.51 -4.18
CA SER A 331 5.91 -3.44 -4.71
C SER A 331 5.50 -4.82 -5.23
N SER A 332 4.32 -5.29 -4.82
CA SER A 332 3.74 -6.57 -5.25
C SER A 332 2.24 -6.41 -5.53
N SER A 333 1.57 -7.47 -5.99
CA SER A 333 0.11 -7.44 -6.18
C SER A 333 -0.69 -7.40 -4.87
N VAL A 334 -0.08 -7.76 -3.73
CA VAL A 334 -0.77 -7.89 -2.44
C VAL A 334 -0.43 -6.73 -1.51
N ALA A 335 0.85 -6.41 -1.35
CA ALA A 335 1.30 -5.30 -0.51
C ALA A 335 2.58 -4.64 -1.05
N GLY A 336 2.91 -3.46 -0.55
CA GLY A 336 4.16 -2.80 -0.89
C GLY A 336 4.43 -1.56 -0.07
N VAL A 337 5.69 -1.13 -0.12
CA VAL A 337 6.18 0.12 0.46
C VAL A 337 6.82 0.94 -0.64
N LEU A 338 6.14 2.04 -1.00
CA LEU A 338 6.49 2.92 -2.11
C LEU A 338 7.50 3.98 -1.72
N GLN A 339 7.58 4.30 -0.43
CA GLN A 339 8.54 5.24 0.11
C GLN A 339 8.96 4.77 1.50
N TRP A 340 10.26 4.66 1.72
CA TRP A 340 10.84 4.42 3.03
C TRP A 340 12.05 5.31 3.24
N LYS A 341 12.01 6.16 4.27
CA LYS A 341 13.13 7.00 4.70
C LYS A 341 13.51 6.60 6.12
N ARG A 342 14.32 5.55 6.23
CA ARG A 342 14.70 4.94 7.51
C ARG A 342 15.53 5.87 8.39
N ASP A 343 16.55 6.51 7.82
CA ASP A 343 17.56 7.27 8.57
C ASP A 343 17.06 8.66 9.00
N CYS A 344 15.75 8.87 8.89
CA CYS A 344 15.06 10.09 9.31
C CYS A 344 15.79 11.36 8.86
N PRO A 345 16.10 11.52 7.56
CA PRO A 345 16.82 12.69 7.08
C PRO A 345 16.09 13.96 7.52
N GLN A 346 16.83 14.93 8.05
CA GLN A 346 16.28 16.16 8.64
C GLN A 346 15.36 15.90 9.85
N GLY A 347 15.61 14.82 10.59
CA GLY A 347 14.81 14.41 11.75
C GLY A 347 13.42 13.90 11.38
N ARG A 348 13.23 13.39 10.15
CA ARG A 348 11.92 12.91 9.66
C ARG A 348 12.04 11.59 8.92
N CYS A 349 11.65 10.52 9.58
CA CYS A 349 11.40 9.24 8.94
C CYS A 349 10.02 9.29 8.27
N SER A 350 9.87 8.58 7.17
CA SER A 350 8.61 8.54 6.45
C SER A 350 8.38 7.19 5.80
N LEU A 351 7.16 6.68 5.91
CA LEU A 351 6.69 5.47 5.22
C LEU A 351 5.49 5.82 4.34
N THR A 352 5.41 5.23 3.15
CA THR A 352 4.18 5.11 2.37
C THR A 352 3.99 3.65 2.01
N GLY A 353 2.96 3.00 2.57
CA GLY A 353 2.65 1.59 2.33
C GLY A 353 1.22 1.38 1.82
N TYR A 354 1.01 0.28 1.10
CA TYR A 354 -0.29 -0.21 0.71
C TYR A 354 -0.43 -1.71 0.97
N ARG A 355 -1.67 -2.16 1.23
CA ARG A 355 -2.06 -3.57 1.31
C ARG A 355 -3.46 -3.78 0.76
N PHE A 356 -3.58 -4.69 -0.19
CA PHE A 356 -4.84 -5.22 -0.69
C PHE A 356 -5.28 -6.42 0.16
N HIS A 357 -6.58 -6.55 0.33
CA HIS A 357 -7.25 -7.67 0.99
C HIS A 357 -8.07 -8.46 -0.03
N GLU A 358 -7.51 -8.68 -1.23
CA GLU A 358 -8.15 -9.43 -2.32
C GLU A 358 -8.05 -10.95 -2.11
N ASP A 359 -6.92 -11.43 -1.59
CA ASP A 359 -6.69 -12.85 -1.31
C ASP A 359 -7.07 -13.22 0.14
N GLU A 360 -7.10 -12.22 1.04
CA GLU A 360 -7.48 -12.33 2.45
C GLU A 360 -8.74 -11.48 2.70
N LEU A 361 -9.88 -11.95 2.19
CA LEU A 361 -11.12 -11.16 2.19
C LEU A 361 -11.62 -10.87 3.61
N ILE A 362 -11.87 -9.59 3.89
CA ILE A 362 -12.41 -9.12 5.16
C ILE A 362 -13.84 -8.63 4.94
N PHE A 363 -14.79 -9.54 5.06
CA PHE A 363 -16.23 -9.23 5.02
C PHE A 363 -16.74 -8.76 6.38
N PHE A 364 -17.74 -7.89 6.34
CA PHE A 364 -18.51 -7.46 7.50
C PHE A 364 -19.99 -7.33 7.10
N ASN A 365 -20.90 -7.56 8.03
CA ASN A 365 -22.34 -7.51 7.77
C ASN A 365 -23.01 -6.29 8.37
N ASP A 366 -22.49 -5.79 9.48
CA ASP A 366 -23.05 -4.67 10.23
C ASP A 366 -22.00 -3.59 10.51
N SER A 367 -20.83 -3.99 11.04
CA SER A 367 -19.81 -3.03 11.44
C SER A 367 -18.39 -3.47 11.16
N LEU A 368 -17.57 -2.49 10.80
CA LEU A 368 -16.15 -2.63 10.63
C LEU A 368 -15.44 -1.44 11.26
N LYS A 369 -14.50 -1.70 12.16
CA LYS A 369 -13.64 -0.67 12.74
C LYS A 369 -12.19 -1.10 12.64
N MET A 370 -11.34 -0.20 12.15
CA MET A 370 -9.90 -0.42 12.12
C MET A 370 -9.21 0.51 13.09
N THR A 371 -8.33 -0.04 13.91
CA THR A 371 -7.58 0.73 14.91
C THR A 371 -6.08 0.49 14.78
N TRP A 372 -5.32 1.49 15.19
CA TRP A 372 -3.86 1.48 15.20
C TRP A 372 -3.36 2.25 16.42
N ARG A 373 -2.18 1.87 16.91
CA ARG A 373 -1.48 2.58 17.98
C ARG A 373 -0.14 3.10 17.44
N ASN A 374 0.24 4.32 17.81
CA ASN A 374 1.54 4.87 17.41
C ASN A 374 2.69 4.22 18.22
N GLY A 375 3.23 3.12 17.68
CA GLY A 375 4.14 2.22 18.38
C GLY A 375 3.39 1.25 19.30
N GLU A 376 4.11 0.50 20.14
CA GLU A 376 3.50 -0.55 20.96
C GLU A 376 4.21 -0.78 22.30
N ARG A 377 3.52 -1.46 23.22
CA ARG A 377 4.08 -1.99 24.46
C ARG A 377 3.90 -3.49 24.55
N ASN A 378 4.83 -4.15 25.21
CA ASN A 378 4.60 -5.50 25.72
C ASN A 378 3.62 -5.45 26.91
N ASP A 379 2.94 -6.56 27.17
CA ASP A 379 2.29 -6.80 28.45
C ASP A 379 3.31 -7.15 29.54
N THR A 380 2.83 -7.46 30.75
CA THR A 380 3.70 -7.85 31.88
C THR A 380 4.39 -9.21 31.69
N GLN A 381 3.91 -10.03 30.75
CA GLN A 381 4.49 -11.31 30.37
C GLN A 381 5.46 -11.18 29.20
N GLY A 382 5.60 -9.99 28.62
CA GLY A 382 6.49 -9.73 27.49
C GLY A 382 5.83 -9.92 26.13
N PHE A 383 4.53 -10.20 26.05
CA PHE A 383 3.82 -10.39 24.79
C PHE A 383 3.38 -9.05 24.18
N LYS A 384 3.52 -8.96 22.86
CA LYS A 384 3.08 -7.84 22.04
C LYS A 384 1.74 -8.16 21.36
N CYS A 385 0.94 -7.13 21.05
CA CYS A 385 -0.23 -7.23 20.16
C CYS A 385 -1.35 -8.19 20.57
N ARG A 386 -1.66 -8.35 21.86
CA ARG A 386 -2.82 -9.17 22.23
C ARG A 386 -4.14 -8.52 21.85
N ASP A 387 -5.13 -9.34 21.54
CA ASP A 387 -6.49 -8.88 21.22
C ASP A 387 -7.16 -8.23 22.44
N ASP A 388 -6.88 -8.70 23.65
CA ASP A 388 -7.42 -8.17 24.89
C ASP A 388 -6.62 -7.01 25.47
N MET A 389 -5.48 -6.62 24.86
CA MET A 389 -4.70 -5.49 25.38
C MET A 389 -5.50 -4.20 25.25
N GLU A 390 -5.85 -3.65 26.41
CA GLU A 390 -6.39 -2.30 26.56
C GLU A 390 -5.28 -1.24 26.40
N ASP A 391 -5.69 0.02 26.30
CA ASP A 391 -4.83 1.19 26.16
C ASP A 391 -3.78 1.31 27.29
N ASP A 392 -4.02 0.66 28.43
CA ASP A 392 -3.27 0.80 29.67
C ASP A 392 -2.11 -0.19 29.85
N ALA A 393 -1.74 -0.97 28.82
CA ALA A 393 -0.64 -1.93 28.87
C ALA A 393 0.61 -1.33 29.58
N LYS A 394 0.95 -1.90 30.75
CA LYS A 394 1.96 -1.36 31.67
C LYS A 394 3.38 -1.85 31.41
N GLY A 395 3.60 -2.66 30.37
CA GLY A 395 4.92 -3.19 30.05
C GLY A 395 5.81 -2.19 29.29
N ARG A 396 6.98 -2.68 28.87
CA ARG A 396 8.02 -1.88 28.21
C ARG A 396 7.56 -1.45 26.81
N THR A 397 7.84 -0.20 26.46
CA THR A 397 7.70 0.33 25.09
C THR A 397 8.69 -0.35 24.14
N ILE A 398 8.17 -0.86 23.02
CA ILE A 398 8.94 -1.58 22.01
C ILE A 398 9.58 -0.60 21.02
N GLY A 399 10.67 -1.01 20.39
CA GLY A 399 11.51 -0.15 19.53
C GLY A 399 12.53 0.67 20.32
N SER A 400 12.42 0.71 21.65
CA SER A 400 13.37 1.43 22.50
C SER A 400 14.64 0.62 22.77
N LEU A 401 15.70 0.83 21.96
CA LEU A 401 17.01 0.17 22.15
C LEU A 401 17.59 0.41 23.55
N ASP A 402 17.39 1.59 24.11
CA ASP A 402 17.82 2.01 25.46
C ASP A 402 16.75 1.82 26.55
N GLY A 403 15.54 1.39 26.18
CA GLY A 403 14.38 1.32 27.07
C GLY A 403 13.81 2.68 27.49
N ARG A 404 14.35 3.80 26.97
CA ARG A 404 13.96 5.18 27.29
C ARG A 404 13.35 5.92 26.09
N THR A 405 13.86 5.66 24.89
CA THR A 405 13.42 6.31 23.65
C THR A 405 12.24 5.55 23.05
N GLY A 406 11.02 6.02 23.28
CA GLY A 406 9.79 5.48 22.69
C GLY A 406 9.45 6.04 21.31
N PRO A 407 8.30 5.67 20.73
CA PRO A 407 7.82 6.28 19.50
C PRO A 407 7.68 7.78 19.67
N SER A 408 8.01 8.52 18.61
CA SER A 408 7.75 9.96 18.56
C SER A 408 6.35 10.23 18.06
N ARG A 409 5.89 11.48 18.18
CA ARG A 409 4.62 11.92 17.59
C ARG A 409 4.63 11.69 16.08
N THR A 410 3.59 11.03 15.57
CA THR A 410 3.55 10.57 14.17
C THR A 410 2.40 11.25 13.44
N LEU A 411 2.69 11.94 12.34
CA LEU A 411 1.66 12.36 11.39
C LEU A 411 1.22 11.13 10.60
N LEU A 412 -0.07 10.80 10.66
CA LEU A 412 -0.67 9.73 9.88
C LEU A 412 -1.65 10.31 8.87
N ASN A 413 -1.50 9.91 7.61
CA ASN A 413 -2.50 10.09 6.55
C ASN A 413 -2.88 8.72 5.98
N GLY A 414 -4.09 8.25 6.29
CA GLY A 414 -4.61 6.95 5.85
C GLY A 414 -5.75 7.10 4.85
N HIS A 415 -5.80 6.22 3.85
CA HIS A 415 -6.89 6.09 2.89
C HIS A 415 -7.31 4.62 2.81
N PHE A 416 -8.58 4.34 3.08
CA PHE A 416 -9.12 2.99 3.25
C PHE A 416 -10.28 2.79 2.29
N TRP A 417 -10.11 1.83 1.39
CA TRP A 417 -11.07 1.53 0.34
C TRP A 417 -11.88 0.31 0.73
N LEU A 418 -13.18 0.43 0.56
CA LEU A 418 -14.14 -0.61 0.91
C LEU A 418 -15.32 -0.57 -0.05
N TYR A 419 -15.88 -1.74 -0.32
CA TYR A 419 -17.17 -1.86 -0.97
C TYR A 419 -18.24 -2.02 0.11
N THR A 420 -19.29 -1.20 0.07
CA THR A 420 -20.47 -1.33 0.96
C THR A 420 -21.74 -1.48 0.14
N TRP A 421 -22.73 -2.20 0.66
CA TRP A 421 -24.07 -2.33 0.08
C TRP A 421 -25.18 -2.32 1.11
#